data_AF-A0A7V3I177-F1
#
_entry.id   AF-A0A7V3I177-F1
#
_cell.length_a   1.000
_cell.length_b   1.000
_cell.length_c   1.000
_cell.angle_alpha   90.00
_cell.angle_beta   90.00
_cell.angle_gamma   90.00
#
_symmetry.space_group_name_H-M   'P 1'
#
loop_
_entity.id
_entity.type
_entity.pdbx_description
1 polymer ?
#
loop_
_entity_poly.entity_id
_entity_poly.type
_entity_poly.pdbx_seq_one_letter_code
_entity_poly.pdbx_strand_id
1 'polypeptide(L)' 'RRRESLYAELGLADATDDQLLDAMAEHPILIERPFVVTPKGTRLARPADAVREIL' A
#
# COMPACT_ATOMS: atom_id res chain seq x y z
N ARG A 1 -4.59 -1.80 2.94
CA ARG A 1 -5.30 -2.73 3.85
C ARG A 1 -6.80 -2.64 3.69
N ARG A 2 -7.43 -3.64 3.08
CA ARG A 2 -8.89 -3.75 2.96
C ARG A 2 -9.64 -4.00 4.30
N ARG A 3 -8.92 -4.15 5.42
CA ARG A 3 -9.49 -4.46 6.75
C ARG A 3 -9.31 -3.35 7.78
N GLU A 4 -8.74 -2.22 7.40
CA GLU A 4 -8.70 -1.07 8.31
C GLU A 4 -10.08 -0.42 8.31
N SER A 5 -10.64 -0.12 9.49
CA SER A 5 -11.93 0.53 9.63
C SER A 5 -12.00 1.81 8.80
N LEU A 6 -10.88 2.55 8.76
CA LEU A 6 -10.71 3.79 8.01
C LEU A 6 -10.90 3.63 6.49
N TYR A 7 -10.56 2.47 5.91
CA TYR A 7 -10.78 2.22 4.48
C TYR A 7 -12.28 2.14 4.14
N ALA A 8 -13.08 1.56 5.04
CA ALA A 8 -14.52 1.48 4.91
C ALA A 8 -15.21 2.81 5.27
N GLU A 9 -14.74 3.50 6.31
CA GLU A 9 -15.25 4.81 6.74
C GLU A 9 -15.09 5.88 5.65
N LEU A 10 -13.96 5.87 4.93
CA LEU A 10 -13.68 6.80 3.84
C LEU A 10 -14.31 6.39 2.50
N GLY A 11 -15.03 5.26 2.43
CA GLY A 11 -15.70 4.83 1.21
C GLY A 11 -14.75 4.54 0.04
N LEU A 12 -13.51 4.13 0.32
CA LEU A 12 -12.44 3.98 -0.67
C LEU A 12 -12.58 2.76 -1.59
N ALA A 13 -13.72 2.06 -1.55
CA ALA A 13 -14.00 0.93 -2.42
C ALA A 13 -14.28 1.36 -3.87
N ASP A 14 -14.94 2.51 -4.03
CA ASP A 14 -15.33 3.08 -5.34
C ASP A 14 -14.57 4.38 -5.67
N ALA A 15 -13.55 4.72 -4.87
CA ALA A 15 -12.72 5.90 -5.06
C ALA A 15 -11.80 5.76 -6.29
N THR A 16 -11.46 6.89 -6.92
CA THR A 16 -10.51 6.93 -8.02
C THR A 16 -9.07 6.71 -7.52
N ASP A 17 -8.15 6.36 -8.41
CA ASP A 17 -6.74 6.17 -8.07
C ASP A 17 -6.12 7.42 -7.42
N ASP A 18 -6.47 8.61 -7.90
CA ASP A 18 -6.00 9.88 -7.31
C ASP A 18 -6.54 10.07 -5.89
N GLN A 19 -7.83 9.80 -5.66
CA GLN A 19 -8.44 9.89 -4.33
C GLN A 19 -7.85 8.85 -3.36
N LEU A 20 -7.52 7.65 -3.86
CA LEU A 20 -6.83 6.63 -3.08
C LEU A 20 -5.42 7.09 -2.68
N LEU A 21 -4.69 7.74 -3.58
CA LEU A 21 -3.37 8.32 -3.31
C LEU A 21 -3.44 9.42 -2.25
N ASP A 22 -4.38 10.35 -2.39
CA ASP A 22 -4.59 11.42 -1.42
C ASP A 22 -4.95 10.85 -0.04
N ALA A 23 -5.86 9.88 0.02
CA ALA A 23 -6.22 9.22 1.26
C ALA A 23 -5.06 8.44 1.88
N MET A 24 -4.19 7.81 1.08
CA MET A 24 -2.98 7.15 1.57
C MET A 24 -1.94 8.15 2.11
N ALA A 25 -1.83 9.33 1.49
CA ALA A 25 -0.95 10.40 1.94
C ALA A 25 -1.43 11.02 3.26
N GLU A 26 -2.74 11.25 3.39
CA GLU A 26 -3.37 11.76 4.62
C GLU A 26 -3.38 10.71 5.74
N HIS A 27 -3.55 9.43 5.37
CA HIS A 27 -3.63 8.32 6.30
C HIS A 27 -2.63 7.20 5.94
N PRO A 28 -1.36 7.33 6.38
CA PRO A 28 -0.32 6.34 6.09
C PRO A 28 -0.62 4.90 6.54
N ILE A 29 -1.58 4.72 7.46
CA ILE A 29 -2.06 3.41 7.91
C ILE A 29 -2.74 2.59 6.79
N LEU A 30 -3.29 3.26 5.78
CA LEU A 30 -3.95 2.60 4.64
C LEU A 30 -2.95 1.88 3.73
N ILE A 31 -1.69 2.31 3.75
CA ILE A 31 -0.60 1.80 2.91
C ILE A 31 -0.18 0.39 3.38
N GLU A 32 -0.15 -0.56 2.43
CA GLU A 32 0.35 -1.91 2.69
C GLU A 32 1.87 -1.91 2.95
N ARG A 33 2.31 -2.66 3.97
CA ARG A 33 3.73 -2.75 4.40
C ARG A 33 4.11 -4.21 4.65
N PRO A 34 5.37 -4.63 4.43
CA PRO A 34 6.55 -3.79 4.17
C PRO A 34 6.85 -3.55 2.70
N PHE A 35 7.26 -2.32 2.35
CA PHE A 35 7.98 -2.08 1.10
C PHE A 35 9.47 -2.29 1.31
N VAL A 36 10.10 -2.99 0.38
CA VAL A 36 11.55 -3.18 0.35
C VAL A 36 12.08 -2.42 -0.87
N VAL A 37 13.11 -1.61 -0.63
CA VAL A 37 13.77 -0.77 -1.64
C VAL A 37 15.21 -1.23 -1.77
N THR A 38 15.64 -1.46 -3.00
CA THR A 38 17.00 -1.88 -3.35
C THR A 38 17.48 -1.10 -4.58
N PRO A 39 18.77 -1.17 -4.96
CA PRO A 39 19.24 -0.59 -6.22
C PRO A 39 18.56 -1.16 -7.48
N LYS A 40 17.96 -2.35 -7.39
CA LYS A 40 17.26 -3.01 -8.52
C LYS A 40 15.79 -2.59 -8.63
N GLY A 41 15.21 -1.98 -7.60
CA GLY A 41 13.83 -1.49 -7.60
C GLY A 41 13.13 -1.58 -6.23
N THR A 42 11.82 -1.35 -6.25
CA THR A 42 10.94 -1.33 -5.07
C THR A 42 9.84 -2.39 -5.19
N ARG A 43 9.58 -3.14 -4.11
CA ARG A 43 8.51 -4.14 -4.05
C ARG A 43 7.76 -4.12 -2.73
N LEU A 44 6.47 -4.44 -2.80
CA LEU A 44 5.68 -4.82 -1.62
C LEU A 44 6.06 -6.26 -1.25
N ALA A 45 6.80 -6.41 -0.16
CA ALA A 45 7.40 -7.66 0.31
C ALA A 45 6.38 -8.53 1.07
N ARG A 46 5.23 -8.79 0.44
CA ARG A 46 4.19 -9.66 0.97
C ARG A 46 3.63 -10.56 -0.14
N PRO A 47 3.90 -11.89 -0.10
CA PRO A 47 4.69 -12.62 0.90
C PRO A 47 6.17 -12.19 0.90
N ALA A 48 6.89 -12.45 2.00
CA ALA A 48 8.27 -12.00 2.19
C ALA A 48 9.23 -12.47 1.07
N ASP A 49 8.91 -13.60 0.43
CA ASP A 49 9.68 -14.13 -0.71
C ASP A 49 9.67 -13.21 -1.93
N ALA A 50 8.69 -12.31 -2.08
CA ALA A 50 8.63 -11.33 -3.18
C ALA A 50 9.84 -10.37 -3.18
N VAL A 51 10.55 -10.25 -2.05
CA VAL A 51 11.81 -9.49 -1.98
C VAL A 51 12.87 -10.05 -2.93
N ARG A 52 12.85 -11.36 -3.20
CA ARG A 52 13.85 -12.00 -4.08
C ARG A 52 13.84 -11.47 -5.51
N GLU A 53 12.74 -10.85 -5.96
CA GLU A 53 12.68 -10.20 -7.28
C GLU A 53 13.58 -8.96 -7.39
N ILE A 54 13.92 -8.34 -6.26
CA ILE A 54 14.67 -7.09 -6.21
C ILE A 54 16.02 -7.21 -5.46
N LEU A 55 16.43 -8.41 -5.07
CA LEU A 55 17.77 -8.65 -4.48
C LEU A 55 18.83 -8.85 -5.55
#